data_AF-A0A7Y5C700-F1
#
_entry.id   AF-A0A7Y5C700-F1
#
_cell.length_a   1.000
_cell.length_b   1.000
_cell.length_c   1.000
_cell.angle_alpha   90.00
_cell.angle_beta   90.00
_cell.angle_gamma   90.00
#
_symmetry.space_group_name_H-M   'P 1'
#
loop_
_entity.id
_entity.type
_entity.pdbx_description
1 polymer ?
#
loop_
_entity_poly.entity_id
_entity_poly.type
_entity_poly.pdbx_seq_one_letter_code
_entity_poly.pdbx_strand_id
1 'polypeptide(L)'
;MPGEPNPNTIPTHSEVAELRARVAELEARIQVLERKEQVLHATLNSADDGILAVGECGQVIFANRRFEKMWHIPPDLMEAADDNELLSFVLDQLEQPDDFIAKVRELYKSFRTSTDTLRFRDGRIFVRTSQPLVVNDALCGRVWTFRDETPADAIKHGAHA
;
A
#
# COMPACT_ATOMS: atom_id res chain seq x y z
N MET A 1 15.91 -30.04 40.26
CA MET A 1 16.25 -29.97 38.82
C MET A 1 15.20 -30.77 38.07
N PRO A 2 14.23 -30.16 37.37
CA PRO A 2 13.32 -30.91 36.49
C PRO A 2 14.11 -31.30 35.23
N GLY A 3 14.11 -32.59 34.92
CA GLY A 3 14.83 -33.16 33.78
C GLY A 3 14.30 -32.61 32.46
N GLU A 4 15.22 -32.35 31.53
CA GLU A 4 14.89 -31.99 30.16
C GLU A 4 13.99 -33.06 29.52
N PRO A 5 12.93 -32.67 28.78
CA PRO A 5 12.05 -33.63 28.13
C PRO A 5 12.83 -34.44 27.09
N ASN A 6 12.75 -35.77 27.21
CA ASN A 6 13.39 -36.73 26.31
C ASN A 6 12.79 -36.61 24.89
N PRO A 7 13.58 -36.27 23.85
CA PRO A 7 13.09 -36.03 22.49
C PRO A 7 12.52 -37.28 21.78
N ASN A 8 12.62 -38.47 22.38
CA ASN A 8 12.08 -39.73 21.85
C ASN A 8 10.78 -40.22 22.54
N THR A 9 10.12 -39.39 23.34
CA THR A 9 8.83 -39.76 23.96
C THR A 9 7.70 -39.63 22.94
N ILE A 10 7.06 -40.73 22.56
CA ILE A 10 5.86 -40.70 21.70
C ILE A 10 4.79 -39.90 22.44
N PRO A 11 4.25 -38.81 21.85
CA PRO A 11 3.26 -37.99 22.52
C PRO A 11 2.03 -38.83 22.86
N THR A 12 1.51 -38.63 24.07
CA THR A 12 0.32 -39.33 24.54
C THR A 12 -0.91 -38.95 23.69
N HIS A 13 -1.92 -39.82 23.64
CA HIS A 13 -3.17 -39.53 22.92
C HIS A 13 -3.81 -38.19 23.34
N SER A 14 -3.64 -37.80 24.61
CA SER A 14 -4.08 -36.51 25.16
C SER A 14 -3.29 -35.32 24.61
N GLU A 15 -1.96 -35.41 24.55
CA GLU A 15 -1.10 -34.35 24.00
C GLU A 15 -1.34 -34.15 22.49
N VAL A 16 -1.54 -35.24 21.74
CA VAL A 16 -1.88 -35.17 20.31
C VAL A 16 -3.26 -34.52 20.11
N ALA A 17 -4.24 -34.81 20.97
CA ALA A 17 -5.57 -34.20 20.89
C ALA A 17 -5.53 -32.69 21.19
N GLU A 18 -4.77 -32.28 22.21
CA GLU A 18 -4.61 -30.87 22.58
C GLU A 18 -3.86 -30.07 21.50
N LEU A 19 -2.79 -30.63 20.94
CA LEU A 19 -2.07 -30.03 19.81
C LEU A 19 -2.96 -29.85 18.58
N ARG A 20 -3.79 -30.85 18.25
CA ARG A 20 -4.75 -30.76 17.13
C ARG A 20 -5.79 -29.68 17.36
N ALA A 21 -6.32 -29.56 18.58
CA ALA A 21 -7.27 -28.51 18.91
C ALA A 21 -6.64 -27.11 18.76
N ARG A 22 -5.38 -26.95 19.19
CA ARG A 22 -4.64 -25.69 19.06
C ARG A 22 -4.29 -25.34 17.62
N VAL A 23 -3.93 -26.32 16.79
CA VAL A 23 -3.72 -26.13 15.34
C VAL A 23 -5.02 -25.69 14.67
N ALA A 24 -6.13 -26.37 14.94
CA ALA A 24 -7.43 -25.99 14.39
C ALA A 24 -7.86 -24.57 14.80
N GLU A 25 -7.58 -24.15 16.04
CA GLU A 25 -7.83 -22.79 16.49
C GLU A 25 -6.96 -21.76 15.75
N LEU A 26 -5.67 -22.05 15.55
CA LEU A 26 -4.76 -21.18 14.80
C LEU A 26 -5.18 -21.06 13.34
N GLU A 27 -5.55 -22.16 12.69
CA GLU A 27 -6.07 -22.17 11.32
C GLU A 27 -7.35 -21.33 11.20
N ALA A 28 -8.28 -21.46 12.13
CA ALA A 28 -9.49 -20.64 12.16
C ALA A 28 -9.18 -19.15 12.34
N ARG A 29 -8.21 -18.80 13.20
CA ARG A 29 -7.75 -17.41 13.37
C ARG A 29 -7.09 -16.85 12.12
N ILE A 30 -6.25 -17.65 11.45
CA ILE A 30 -5.60 -17.27 10.17
C ILE A 30 -6.67 -16.99 9.11
N GLN A 31 -7.65 -17.87 8.94
CA GLN A 31 -8.74 -17.66 7.97
C GLN A 31 -9.54 -16.38 8.25
N VAL A 32 -9.80 -16.06 9.53
CA VAL A 32 -10.48 -14.81 9.89
C VAL A 32 -9.63 -13.59 9.54
N LEU A 33 -8.30 -13.65 9.74
CA LEU A 33 -7.39 -12.56 9.38
C LEU A 33 -7.31 -12.38 7.86
N GLU A 34 -7.10 -13.46 7.11
CA GLU A 34 -7.08 -13.46 5.64
C GLU A 34 -8.38 -12.90 5.07
N ARG A 35 -9.52 -13.31 5.65
CA ARG A 35 -10.82 -12.80 5.21
C ARG A 35 -10.97 -11.30 5.44
N LYS A 36 -10.50 -10.80 6.59
CA LYS A 36 -10.53 -9.36 6.90
C LYS A 36 -9.63 -8.57 5.95
N GLU A 37 -8.42 -9.07 5.69
CA GLU A 37 -7.49 -8.46 4.73
C GLU A 37 -8.10 -8.36 3.33
N GLN A 38 -8.68 -9.46 2.82
CA GLN A 38 -9.36 -9.48 1.52
C GLN A 38 -10.49 -8.46 1.44
N VAL A 39 -11.30 -8.34 2.49
CA VAL A 39 -12.40 -7.36 2.53
C VAL A 39 -11.84 -5.93 2.54
N LEU A 40 -10.81 -5.64 3.34
CA LEU A 40 -10.17 -4.32 3.35
C LEU A 40 -9.60 -3.96 1.98
N HIS A 41 -8.90 -4.90 1.32
CA HIS A 41 -8.38 -4.69 -0.03
C HIS A 41 -9.51 -4.46 -1.04
N ALA A 42 -10.59 -5.24 -0.97
CA ALA A 42 -11.75 -5.06 -1.84
C ALA A 42 -12.41 -3.69 -1.65
N THR A 43 -12.55 -3.22 -0.41
CA THR A 43 -13.07 -1.88 -0.09
C THR A 43 -12.17 -0.78 -0.64
N LEU A 44 -10.85 -0.86 -0.42
CA LEU A 44 -9.90 0.13 -0.93
C LEU A 44 -9.82 0.13 -2.46
N ASN A 45 -9.97 -1.04 -3.10
CA ASN A 45 -10.02 -1.18 -4.56
C ASN A 45 -11.33 -0.70 -5.17
N SER A 46 -12.40 -0.58 -4.38
CA SER A 46 -13.69 -0.03 -4.83
C SER A 46 -13.72 1.50 -4.82
N ALA A 47 -12.73 2.14 -4.22
CA ALA A 47 -12.60 3.60 -4.26
C ALA A 47 -12.21 4.06 -5.67
N ASP A 48 -12.81 5.17 -6.10
CA ASP A 48 -12.46 5.82 -7.36
C ASP A 48 -11.10 6.53 -7.31
N ASP A 49 -10.62 6.80 -6.10
CA ASP A 49 -9.31 7.40 -5.83
C ASP A 49 -8.19 6.33 -5.80
N GLY A 50 -7.02 6.68 -6.33
CA GLY A 50 -5.80 5.91 -6.16
C GLY A 50 -5.27 6.06 -4.73
N ILE A 51 -4.92 4.96 -4.07
CA ILE A 51 -4.45 4.94 -2.69
C ILE A 51 -3.09 4.26 -2.64
N LEU A 52 -2.14 4.93 -2.00
CA LEU A 52 -0.79 4.43 -1.73
C LEU A 52 -0.43 4.69 -0.27
N ALA A 53 -0.18 3.64 0.49
CA ALA A 53 0.37 3.73 1.84
C ALA A 53 1.86 3.37 1.81
N VAL A 54 2.67 4.20 2.48
CA VAL A 54 4.12 4.05 2.61
C VAL A 54 4.51 4.06 4.07
N GLY A 55 5.53 3.28 4.43
CA GLY A 55 6.06 3.21 5.79
C GLY A 55 7.01 4.36 6.12
N GLU A 56 7.53 4.35 7.34
CA GLU A 56 8.45 5.38 7.85
C GLU A 56 9.73 5.54 7.02
N CYS A 57 10.22 4.47 6.40
CA CYS A 57 11.42 4.48 5.56
C CYS A 57 11.11 4.67 4.06
N GLY A 58 9.85 4.89 3.70
CA GLY A 58 9.41 5.09 2.32
C GLY A 58 9.06 3.84 1.55
N GLN A 59 9.10 2.68 2.19
CA GLN A 59 8.68 1.43 1.59
C GLN A 59 7.17 1.40 1.35
N VAL A 60 6.72 0.90 0.20
CA VAL A 60 5.29 0.72 -0.05
C VAL A 60 4.73 -0.36 0.89
N ILE A 61 3.75 0.03 1.71
CA ILE A 61 2.98 -0.88 2.57
C ILE A 61 1.78 -1.44 1.81
N PHE A 62 1.12 -0.60 1.01
CA PHE A 62 -0.08 -0.95 0.28
C PHE A 62 -0.29 -0.02 -0.91
N ALA A 63 -0.73 -0.56 -2.04
CA ALA A 63 -1.25 0.21 -3.16
C ALA A 63 -2.56 -0.43 -3.65
N ASN A 64 -3.58 0.38 -3.91
CA ASN A 64 -4.81 -0.14 -4.52
C ASN A 64 -4.67 -0.25 -6.05
N ARG A 65 -5.49 -1.09 -6.67
CA ARG A 65 -5.49 -1.29 -8.13
C ARG A 65 -5.84 0.00 -8.90
N ARG A 66 -6.53 0.94 -8.24
CA ARG A 66 -6.86 2.23 -8.85
C ARG A 66 -5.62 3.10 -9.01
N PHE A 67 -4.71 3.10 -8.04
CA PHE A 67 -3.41 3.76 -8.11
C PHE A 67 -2.58 3.22 -9.27
N GLU A 68 -2.42 1.90 -9.37
CA GLU A 68 -1.69 1.25 -10.47
C GLU A 68 -2.22 1.67 -11.85
N LYS A 69 -3.56 1.65 -12.00
CA LYS A 69 -4.23 2.04 -13.25
C LYS A 69 -4.08 3.53 -13.55
N MET A 70 -4.30 4.39 -12.55
CA MET A 70 -4.17 5.84 -12.70
C MET A 70 -2.76 6.25 -13.08
N TRP A 71 -1.75 5.56 -12.57
CA TRP A 71 -0.35 5.87 -12.85
C TRP A 71 0.25 5.04 -13.99
N HIS A 72 -0.57 4.24 -14.69
CA HIS A 72 -0.13 3.35 -15.77
C HIS A 72 1.06 2.47 -15.39
N ILE A 73 1.11 2.00 -14.14
CA ILE A 73 2.25 1.26 -13.59
C ILE A 73 2.22 -0.18 -14.12
N PRO A 74 3.29 -0.66 -14.74
CA PRO A 74 3.39 -2.05 -15.16
C PRO A 74 3.31 -3.01 -13.95
N PRO A 75 2.59 -4.14 -14.04
CA PRO A 75 2.52 -5.13 -12.96
C PRO A 75 3.90 -5.58 -12.48
N ASP A 76 4.82 -5.79 -13.42
CA ASP A 76 6.19 -6.23 -13.17
C ASP A 76 6.95 -5.29 -12.22
N LEU A 77 6.68 -3.98 -12.31
CA LEU A 77 7.29 -2.95 -11.47
C LEU A 77 6.75 -2.99 -10.04
N MET A 78 5.48 -3.36 -9.88
CA MET A 78 4.84 -3.49 -8.57
C MET A 78 5.24 -4.80 -7.88
N GLU A 79 5.47 -5.87 -8.65
CA GLU A 79 5.96 -7.17 -8.15
C GLU A 79 7.44 -7.14 -7.76
N ALA A 80 8.26 -6.32 -8.42
CA ALA A 80 9.69 -6.18 -8.13
C ALA A 80 9.99 -5.59 -6.74
N ALA A 81 9.02 -4.91 -6.12
CA ALA A 81 9.14 -4.22 -4.83
C ALA A 81 10.35 -3.26 -4.73
N ASP A 82 10.86 -2.76 -5.86
CA ASP A 82 11.88 -1.72 -5.89
C ASP A 82 11.21 -0.34 -5.83
N ASP A 83 11.11 0.21 -4.62
CA ASP A 83 10.52 1.51 -4.37
C ASP A 83 11.21 2.64 -5.17
N ASN A 84 12.50 2.51 -5.49
CA ASN A 84 13.23 3.53 -6.25
C ASN A 84 12.84 3.49 -7.72
N GLU A 85 12.66 2.30 -8.28
CA GLU A 85 12.23 2.14 -9.68
C GLU A 85 10.79 2.62 -9.85
N LEU A 86 9.91 2.27 -8.91
CA LEU A 86 8.54 2.79 -8.83
C LEU A 86 8.52 4.31 -8.74
N LEU A 87 9.33 4.89 -7.87
CA LEU A 87 9.43 6.33 -7.73
C LEU A 87 9.93 6.99 -9.02
N SER A 88 10.97 6.45 -9.65
CA SER A 88 11.49 6.97 -10.92
C SER A 88 10.42 6.96 -12.01
N PHE A 89 9.67 5.85 -12.14
CA PHE A 89 8.60 5.71 -13.12
C PHE A 89 7.47 6.73 -12.92
N VAL A 90 7.10 6.97 -11.67
CA VAL A 90 6.08 7.98 -11.28
C VAL A 90 6.60 9.39 -11.58
N LEU A 91 7.86 9.70 -11.29
CA LEU A 91 8.45 11.02 -11.54
C LEU A 91 8.55 11.36 -13.02
N ASP A 92 8.87 10.38 -13.88
CA ASP A 92 9.00 10.59 -15.32
C ASP A 92 7.69 11.01 -16.00
N GLN A 93 6.55 10.71 -15.38
CA GLN A 93 5.24 11.11 -15.86
C GLN A 93 4.86 12.55 -15.50
N LEU A 94 5.56 13.19 -14.55
CA LEU A 94 5.22 14.52 -14.02
C LEU A 94 5.94 15.64 -14.78
N GLU A 95 5.26 16.79 -14.91
CA GLU A 95 5.87 18.01 -15.46
C GLU A 95 6.94 18.58 -14.53
N GLN A 96 6.72 18.50 -13.21
CA GLN A 96 7.59 19.06 -12.16
C GLN A 96 7.99 17.99 -11.13
N PRO A 97 8.92 17.07 -11.47
CA PRO A 97 9.32 15.98 -10.58
C PRO A 97 10.09 16.46 -9.34
N ASP A 98 10.88 17.53 -9.46
CA ASP A 98 11.65 18.07 -8.32
C ASP A 98 10.74 18.61 -7.21
N ASP A 99 9.67 19.31 -7.57
CA ASP A 99 8.68 19.83 -6.63
C ASP A 99 7.93 18.69 -5.91
N PHE A 100 7.63 17.61 -6.64
CA PHE A 100 7.04 16.42 -6.06
C PHE A 100 7.95 15.82 -4.98
N ILE A 101 9.24 15.62 -5.29
CA ILE A 101 10.19 15.00 -4.35
C ILE A 101 10.48 15.90 -3.15
N ALA A 102 10.63 17.20 -3.38
CA ALA A 102 10.80 18.16 -2.30
C ALA A 102 9.61 18.10 -1.33
N LYS A 103 8.38 18.05 -1.87
CA LYS A 103 7.17 17.97 -1.05
C LYS A 103 7.03 16.66 -0.32
N VAL A 104 7.36 15.55 -0.98
CA VAL A 104 7.40 14.23 -0.36
C VAL A 104 8.37 14.23 0.83
N ARG A 105 9.61 14.67 0.64
CA ARG A 105 10.62 14.72 1.71
C ARG A 105 10.22 15.64 2.87
N GLU A 106 9.60 16.77 2.58
CA GLU A 106 9.06 17.69 3.59
C GLU A 106 8.01 17.00 4.48
N LEU A 107 7.07 16.28 3.84
CA LEU A 107 5.91 15.71 4.52
C LEU A 107 6.21 14.41 5.27
N TYR A 108 7.21 13.64 4.81
CA TYR A 108 7.59 12.35 5.39
C TYR A 108 7.92 12.39 6.88
N LYS A 109 8.36 13.54 7.40
CA LYS A 109 8.69 13.74 8.83
C LYS A 109 7.64 14.54 9.60
N SER A 110 6.47 14.78 9.01
CA SER A 110 5.46 15.65 9.58
C SER A 110 4.15 14.90 9.85
N PHE A 111 3.41 15.34 10.86
CA PHE A 111 2.01 14.94 11.06
C PHE A 111 1.02 15.76 10.23
N ARG A 112 1.53 16.57 9.29
CA ARG A 112 0.68 17.49 8.53
C ARG A 112 -0.05 16.74 7.41
N THR A 113 -1.31 17.10 7.26
CA THR A 113 -2.06 16.82 6.03
C THR A 113 -1.69 17.89 5.00
N SER A 114 -1.48 17.47 3.76
CA SER A 114 -1.19 18.37 2.64
C SER A 114 -1.98 17.92 1.43
N THR A 115 -2.49 18.89 0.67
CA THR A 115 -3.14 18.65 -0.61
C THR A 115 -2.48 19.51 -1.67
N ASP A 116 -2.18 18.91 -2.81
CA ASP A 116 -1.49 19.53 -3.93
C ASP A 116 -1.99 18.99 -5.27
N THR A 117 -1.75 19.73 -6.34
CA THR A 117 -2.14 19.34 -7.69
C THR A 117 -0.92 18.90 -8.48
N LEU A 118 -0.99 17.69 -9.01
CA LEU A 118 0.01 17.11 -9.90
C LEU A 118 -0.43 17.29 -11.35
N ARG A 119 0.48 17.83 -12.17
CA ARG A 119 0.32 17.91 -13.62
C ARG A 119 1.21 16.88 -14.29
N PHE A 120 0.60 16.08 -15.15
CA PHE A 120 1.27 15.05 -15.91
C PHE A 120 1.65 15.58 -17.28
N ARG A 121 2.74 15.06 -17.84
CA ARG A 121 3.23 15.43 -19.18
C ARG A 121 2.25 15.09 -20.30
N ASP A 122 1.33 14.17 -20.06
CA ASP A 122 0.26 13.79 -20.99
C ASP A 122 -1.03 14.62 -20.82
N GLY A 123 -1.00 15.65 -19.98
CA GLY A 123 -2.12 16.56 -19.75
C GLY A 123 -3.11 16.12 -18.67
N ARG A 124 -2.90 14.96 -18.02
CA ARG A 124 -3.70 14.58 -16.84
C ARG A 124 -3.42 15.50 -15.66
N ILE A 125 -4.46 15.76 -14.87
CA ILE A 125 -4.37 16.61 -13.67
C ILE A 125 -4.94 15.83 -12.49
N PHE A 126 -4.07 15.48 -11.54
CA PHE A 126 -4.50 14.78 -10.34
C PHE A 126 -4.39 15.67 -9.12
N VAL A 127 -5.37 15.58 -8.22
CA VAL A 127 -5.23 16.12 -6.87
C VAL A 127 -4.69 15.03 -5.97
N ARG A 128 -3.53 15.29 -5.36
CA ARG A 128 -2.90 14.44 -4.38
C ARG A 128 -3.18 14.98 -2.98
N THR A 129 -3.62 14.12 -2.08
CA THR A 129 -3.72 14.40 -0.65
C THR A 129 -2.83 13.45 0.12
N SER A 130 -2.11 13.97 1.11
CA SER A 130 -1.16 13.24 1.96
C SER A 130 -1.60 13.34 3.41
N GLN A 131 -1.70 12.21 4.10
CA GLN A 131 -2.10 12.12 5.51
C GLN A 131 -1.15 11.21 6.29
N PRO A 132 -0.90 11.46 7.59
CA PRO A 132 -0.11 10.55 8.42
C PRO A 132 -0.86 9.22 8.63
N LEU A 133 -0.16 8.09 8.51
CA LEU A 133 -0.68 6.77 8.87
C LEU A 133 -0.39 6.53 10.35
N VAL A 134 -1.43 6.57 11.18
CA VAL A 134 -1.33 6.34 12.62
C VAL A 134 -1.98 5.01 12.98
N VAL A 135 -1.22 4.11 13.59
CA VAL A 135 -1.71 2.80 14.07
C VAL A 135 -1.38 2.71 15.56
N ASN A 136 -2.38 2.46 16.41
CA ASN A 136 -2.21 2.41 17.87
C ASN A 136 -1.46 3.64 18.44
N ASP A 137 -1.83 4.84 17.98
CA ASP A 137 -1.22 6.13 18.35
C ASP A 137 0.26 6.31 17.95
N ALA A 138 0.84 5.37 17.18
CA ALA A 138 2.17 5.48 16.61
C ALA A 138 2.11 5.90 15.13
N LEU A 139 2.98 6.83 14.72
CA LEU A 139 3.14 7.21 13.32
C LEU A 139 3.90 6.10 12.58
N CYS A 140 3.18 5.25 11.85
CA CYS A 140 3.75 4.10 11.13
C CYS A 140 4.09 4.43 9.66
N GLY A 141 3.78 5.65 9.20
CA GLY A 141 4.05 6.07 7.83
C GLY A 141 3.09 7.14 7.33
N ARG A 142 2.73 7.08 6.05
CA ARG A 142 1.84 8.03 5.39
C ARG A 142 0.93 7.35 4.36
N VAL A 143 -0.25 7.93 4.17
CA VAL A 143 -1.18 7.56 3.11
C VAL A 143 -1.29 8.71 2.11
N TRP A 144 -1.18 8.36 0.83
CA TRP A 144 -1.37 9.24 -0.31
C TRP A 144 -2.64 8.82 -1.03
N THR A 145 -3.52 9.78 -1.28
CA THR A 145 -4.74 9.62 -2.07
C THR A 145 -4.62 10.48 -3.31
N PHE A 146 -4.91 9.91 -4.47
CA PHE A 146 -4.85 10.55 -5.77
C PHE A 146 -6.24 10.54 -6.39
N ARG A 147 -6.75 11.73 -6.73
CA ARG A 147 -8.01 11.89 -7.42
C ARG A 147 -7.76 12.44 -8.81
N ASP A 148 -8.36 11.83 -9.81
CA ASP A 148 -8.34 12.35 -11.17
C ASP A 148 -9.34 13.52 -11.28
N GLU A 149 -8.82 14.71 -11.56
CA GLU A 149 -9.61 15.92 -11.84
C GLU A 149 -9.39 16.40 -13.29
N THR A 150 -8.94 15.51 -14.17
CA THR A 150 -8.73 15.83 -15.58
C THR A 150 -10.06 16.26 -16.21
N PRO A 151 -10.17 17.50 -16.72
CA PRO A 151 -11.40 17.96 -17.36
C PRO A 151 -11.72 17.08 -18.57
N ALA A 152 -12.99 16.70 -18.74
CA ALA A 152 -13.43 15.82 -19.82
C ALA A 152 -13.06 16.33 -21.24
N ASP A 153 -12.84 17.64 -21.39
CA ASP A 153 -12.46 18.27 -22.65
C ASP A 153 -10.96 18.16 -23.00
N ALA A 154 -10.09 17.90 -22.01
CA ALA A 154 -8.65 17.71 -22.22
C ALA A 154 -8.33 16.38 -22.93
N ILE A 155 -9.22 15.38 -22.81
CA ILE A 155 -9.04 14.03 -23.38
C ILE A 155 -9.14 14.03 -24.92
N LYS A 156 -9.68 15.10 -25.54
CA LYS A 156 -9.99 15.12 -26.99
C LYS A 156 -8.83 15.53 -27.92
N HIS A 157 -7.66 15.96 -27.42
CA HIS A 157 -6.59 16.50 -28.28
C HIS A 157 -5.36 15.59 -28.49
N GLY A 158 -5.35 14.37 -27.94
CA GLY A 158 -4.20 13.45 -28.07
C GLY A 158 -4.28 12.40 -29.19
N ALA A 159 -5.41 12.27 -29.89
CA ALA A 159 -5.64 11.20 -30.86
C ALA A 159 -5.79 11.74 -32.28
N HIS A 160 -4.83 12.50 -32.79
CA HIS A 160 -4.60 12.68 -34.22
C HIS A 160 -3.23 13.34 -34.46
N ALA A 161 -2.19 12.53 -34.64
CA ALA A 161 -1.01 12.85 -35.46
C ALA A 161 -0.31 11.54 -35.85
#